data_AF-A0A9D9PPZ8-F1
#
_entry.id   AF-A0A9D9PPZ8-F1
#
_cell.length_a   1.000
_cell.length_b   1.000
_cell.length_c   1.000
_cell.angle_alpha   90.00
_cell.angle_beta   90.00
_cell.angle_gamma   90.00
#
_symmetry.space_group_name_H-M   'P 1'
#
loop_
_entity.id
_entity.type
_entity.pdbx_description
1 polymer ?
#
loop_
_entity_poly.entity_id
_entity_poly.type
_entity_poly.pdbx_seq_one_letter_code
_entity_poly.pdbx_strand_id
1 'polypeptide(L)'
;MHHHRWKRRLSLPKKRSQRAECACVLGTDIGAYDTCGHLCRYCYANYDHENVRRNMRLHDPDSPLLVGKVQAGELIHQAVQESWIDRQISFF
;
A
#
# COMPACT_ATOMS: atom_id res chain seq x y z
N MET A 1 -6.99 -4.83 -27.50
CA MET A 1 -8.12 -4.36 -26.68
C MET A 1 -7.72 -3.04 -26.03
N HIS A 2 -8.53 -2.02 -26.29
CA HIS A 2 -8.23 -0.61 -26.11
C HIS A 2 -8.48 -0.14 -24.69
N HIS A 3 -7.52 0.56 -24.08
CA HIS A 3 -7.81 1.54 -23.02
C HIS A 3 -6.92 2.78 -23.21
N HIS A 4 -7.41 3.69 -24.06
CA HIS A 4 -7.03 5.09 -24.03
C HIS A 4 -7.65 5.72 -22.78
N ARG A 5 -6.85 6.19 -21.81
CA ARG A 5 -7.26 7.27 -20.88
C ARG A 5 -6.10 7.85 -20.07
N TRP A 6 -5.17 8.55 -20.74
CA TRP A 6 -4.01 9.27 -20.15
C TRP A 6 -2.75 8.41 -19.91
N LYS A 7 -2.05 8.02 -20.99
CA LYS A 7 -0.67 7.51 -20.88
C LYS A 7 0.29 8.68 -20.66
N ARG A 8 0.38 9.17 -19.42
CA ARG A 8 1.48 10.07 -19.03
C ARG A 8 2.77 9.24 -19.05
N ARG A 9 3.86 9.80 -19.59
CA ARG A 9 5.17 9.15 -19.56
C ARG A 9 5.64 9.05 -18.11
N LEU A 10 6.21 7.91 -17.74
CA LEU A 10 6.69 7.66 -16.39
C LEU A 10 8.21 7.47 -16.38
N SER A 11 8.89 8.15 -15.47
CA SER A 11 10.33 8.08 -15.24
C SER A 11 10.60 7.18 -14.04
N LEU A 12 10.45 5.86 -14.20
CA LEU A 12 10.50 4.93 -13.06
C LEU A 12 11.95 4.48 -12.75
N PRO A 13 12.30 4.28 -11.47
CA PRO A 13 13.58 3.69 -11.11
C PRO A 13 13.66 2.24 -11.61
N LYS A 14 14.86 1.81 -12.05
CA LYS A 14 15.11 0.41 -12.44
C LYS A 14 15.11 -0.49 -11.20
N LYS A 15 13.93 -0.96 -10.80
CA LYS A 15 13.76 -1.97 -9.75
C LYS A 15 13.21 -3.27 -10.35
N ARG A 16 13.59 -4.40 -9.76
CA ARG A 16 12.99 -5.70 -10.10
C ARG A 16 11.58 -5.74 -9.55
N SER A 17 10.66 -6.32 -10.32
CA SER A 17 9.32 -6.64 -9.83
C SER A 17 9.42 -7.52 -8.58
N GLN A 18 8.48 -7.36 -7.65
CA GLN A 18 8.33 -8.23 -6.48
C GLN A 18 8.03 -9.69 -6.86
N ARG A 19 7.46 -9.92 -8.06
CA ARG A 19 7.08 -11.24 -8.57
C ARG A 19 7.44 -11.38 -10.05
N ALA A 20 8.05 -12.49 -10.44
CA ALA A 20 8.50 -12.72 -11.81
C ALA A 20 7.35 -12.75 -12.82
N GLU A 21 6.17 -13.20 -12.36
CA GLU A 21 4.94 -13.35 -13.13
C GLU A 21 4.09 -12.06 -13.20
N CYS A 22 4.41 -11.00 -12.44
CA CYS A 22 3.70 -9.72 -12.54
C CYS A 22 4.51 -8.66 -13.33
N ALA A 23 3.80 -7.88 -14.15
CA ALA A 23 4.32 -6.64 -14.76
C ALA A 23 4.30 -5.42 -13.80
N CYS A 24 4.14 -5.66 -12.50
CA CYS A 24 4.09 -4.66 -11.45
C CYS A 24 5.47 -3.98 -11.32
N VAL A 25 5.53 -2.63 -11.33
CA VAL A 25 6.83 -1.92 -11.33
C VAL A 25 7.34 -1.58 -9.92
N LEU A 26 6.43 -1.25 -9.00
CA LEU A 26 6.73 -0.92 -7.60
C LEU A 26 5.59 -1.47 -6.73
N GLY A 27 5.91 -1.98 -5.54
CA GLY A 27 4.92 -2.48 -4.60
C GLY A 27 5.32 -2.16 -3.16
N THR A 28 4.38 -1.65 -2.38
CA THR A 28 4.49 -1.52 -0.93
C THR A 28 3.10 -1.73 -0.36
N ASP A 29 3.00 -2.46 0.74
CA ASP A 29 1.73 -2.71 1.40
C ASP A 29 1.32 -1.46 2.21
N ILE A 30 0.05 -1.08 2.10
CA ILE A 30 -0.51 0.14 2.74
C ILE A 30 -1.49 -0.18 3.87
N GLY A 31 -1.55 -1.44 4.32
CA GLY A 31 -2.50 -1.87 5.33
C GLY A 31 -2.01 -3.09 6.11
N ALA A 32 -2.81 -3.52 7.09
CA ALA A 32 -2.54 -4.70 7.90
C ALA A 32 -3.71 -5.67 7.83
N TYR A 33 -3.41 -6.97 7.83
CA TYR A 33 -4.41 -8.03 7.84
C TYR A 33 -5.22 -8.04 9.15
N ASP A 34 -6.43 -8.57 9.09
CA ASP A 34 -7.33 -8.71 10.24
C ASP A 34 -7.56 -7.38 10.98
N THR A 35 -7.72 -6.28 10.26
CA THR A 35 -7.93 -4.94 10.87
C THR A 35 -9.23 -4.28 10.46
N CYS A 36 -9.91 -4.80 9.43
CA CYS A 36 -11.10 -4.15 8.88
C CYS A 36 -12.39 -4.70 9.53
N GLY A 37 -13.15 -3.86 10.22
CA GLY A 37 -14.40 -4.25 10.90
C GLY A 37 -15.57 -4.63 9.98
N HIS A 38 -15.45 -4.49 8.65
CA HIS A 38 -16.55 -4.76 7.72
C HIS A 38 -16.84 -6.25 7.47
N LEU A 39 -15.88 -7.14 7.75
CA LEU A 39 -16.03 -8.61 7.65
C LEU A 39 -16.68 -9.08 6.32
N CYS A 40 -16.26 -8.47 5.21
CA CYS A 40 -16.84 -8.76 3.90
C CYS A 40 -16.64 -10.24 3.53
N ARG A 41 -17.67 -10.86 2.96
CA ARG A 41 -17.69 -12.29 2.57
C ARG A 41 -16.52 -12.75 1.70
N TYR A 42 -15.97 -11.84 0.90
CA TYR A 42 -14.86 -12.11 -0.03
C TYR A 42 -13.62 -11.26 0.29
N CYS A 43 -13.47 -10.83 1.55
CA CYS A 43 -12.26 -10.11 1.96
C CYS A 43 -11.07 -11.07 1.94
N TYR A 44 -10.02 -10.73 1.19
CA TYR A 44 -8.76 -11.48 1.24
C TYR A 44 -7.89 -11.10 2.45
N ALA A 45 -8.12 -9.91 3.02
CA ALA A 45 -7.27 -9.31 4.04
C ALA A 45 -7.73 -9.60 5.48
N ASN A 46 -8.92 -10.16 5.67
CA ASN A 46 -9.40 -10.62 6.96
C ASN A 46 -9.58 -12.13 6.91
N TYR A 47 -8.68 -12.84 7.58
CA TYR A 47 -8.70 -14.28 7.71
C TYR A 47 -9.44 -14.73 8.98
N ASP A 48 -9.29 -13.99 10.09
CA ASP A 48 -9.81 -14.39 11.40
C ASP A 48 -10.65 -13.27 12.04
N HIS A 49 -11.92 -13.58 12.33
CA HIS A 49 -12.87 -12.63 12.90
C HIS A 49 -12.55 -12.23 14.36
N GLU A 50 -11.92 -13.10 15.15
CA GLU A 50 -11.49 -12.77 16.50
C GLU A 50 -10.29 -11.83 16.48
N ASN A 51 -9.33 -12.06 15.58
CA ASN A 51 -8.22 -11.14 15.35
C ASN A 51 -8.72 -9.77 14.91
N VAL A 52 -9.69 -9.70 13.98
CA VAL A 52 -10.31 -8.42 13.59
C VAL A 52 -10.84 -7.68 14.81
N ARG A 53 -11.63 -8.35 15.66
CA ARG A 53 -12.18 -7.72 16.87
C ARG A 53 -11.09 -7.27 17.83
N ARG A 54 -10.03 -8.07 18.01
CA ARG A 54 -8.89 -7.73 18.89
C ARG A 54 -8.14 -6.52 18.36
N ASN A 55 -7.78 -6.52 17.08
CA ASN A 55 -7.01 -5.47 16.42
C ASN A 55 -7.80 -4.14 16.37
N MET A 56 -9.10 -4.19 16.10
CA MET A 56 -9.97 -3.00 16.16
C MET A 56 -9.94 -2.31 17.53
N ARG A 57 -9.83 -3.08 18.64
CA ARG A 57 -9.70 -2.50 20.00
C ARG A 57 -8.32 -1.91 20.29
N LEU A 58 -7.31 -2.31 19.53
CA LEU A 58 -5.94 -1.83 19.66
C LEU A 58 -5.65 -0.63 18.74
N HIS A 59 -6.62 -0.21 17.93
CA HIS A 59 -6.50 1.00 17.15
C HIS A 59 -6.46 2.23 18.07
N ASP A 60 -5.50 3.10 17.83
CA ASP A 60 -5.33 4.37 18.53
C ASP A 60 -5.21 5.47 17.45
N PRO A 61 -6.18 6.40 17.33
CA PRO A 61 -6.14 7.46 16.32
C PRO A 61 -4.92 8.38 16.42
N ASP A 62 -4.29 8.47 17.60
CA ASP A 62 -3.09 9.27 17.81
C ASP A 62 -1.79 8.50 17.51
N SER A 63 -1.90 7.18 17.27
CA SER A 63 -0.77 6.34 16.88
C SER A 63 -0.47 6.48 15.37
N PRO A 64 0.81 6.48 14.96
CA PRO A 64 1.17 6.44 13.55
C PRO A 64 0.90 5.08 12.89
N LEU A 65 0.55 4.06 13.68
CA LEU A 65 0.27 2.70 13.21
C LEU A 65 -1.23 2.48 13.07
N LEU A 66 -1.62 1.67 12.07
CA LEU A 66 -3.02 1.28 11.88
C LEU A 66 -3.58 0.53 13.11
N VAL A 67 -2.76 -0.30 13.75
CA VAL A 67 -3.10 -1.05 14.97
C VAL A 67 -1.89 -1.12 15.88
N GLY A 68 -2.09 -0.89 17.18
CA GLY A 68 -1.02 -0.93 18.17
C GLY A 68 -0.22 0.38 18.28
N LYS A 69 0.92 0.30 18.96
CA LYS A 69 1.80 1.44 19.26
C LYS A 69 3.24 1.07 18.97
N VAL A 70 4.02 2.08 18.60
CA VAL A 70 5.47 1.97 18.41
C VAL A 70 6.11 1.57 19.73
N GLN A 71 6.93 0.52 19.71
CA GLN A 71 7.65 0.02 20.88
C GLN A 71 9.02 0.67 21.03
N ALA A 72 9.56 0.61 22.25
CA ALA A 72 10.89 1.13 22.52
C ALA A 72 11.95 0.38 21.69
N GLY A 73 12.76 1.12 20.93
CA GLY A 73 13.81 0.58 20.07
C GLY A 73 13.40 0.35 18.62
N GLU A 74 12.12 0.52 18.26
CA GLU A 74 11.69 0.50 16.86
C GLU A 74 12.08 1.79 16.13
N LEU A 75 12.48 1.66 14.86
CA LEU A 75 12.89 2.78 14.01
C LEU A 75 11.83 3.02 12.93
N ILE A 76 11.24 4.22 12.95
CA ILE A 76 10.29 4.65 11.91
C ILE A 76 11.08 5.35 10.80
N HIS A 77 10.96 4.84 9.59
CA HIS A 77 11.53 5.47 8.40
C HIS A 77 10.45 6.18 7.61
N GLN A 78 10.72 7.41 7.20
CA GLN A 78 9.83 8.14 6.33
C GLN A 78 9.82 7.52 4.93
N ALA A 79 8.64 7.14 4.45
CA ALA A 79 8.47 6.66 3.08
C ALA A 79 8.60 7.84 2.10
N VAL A 80 9.57 7.76 1.19
CA VAL A 80 9.71 8.74 0.10
C VAL A 80 8.70 8.39 -0.99
N GLN A 81 7.62 9.17 -1.07
CA GLN A 81 6.63 9.08 -2.14
C GLN A 81 6.78 10.28 -3.07
N GLU A 82 7.30 10.03 -4.27
CA GLU A 82 7.46 11.05 -5.30
C GLU A 82 6.67 10.72 -6.57
N SER A 83 6.30 11.76 -7.32
CA SER A 83 5.61 11.59 -8.60
C SER A 83 6.61 11.23 -9.68
N TRP A 84 6.50 10.01 -10.20
CA TRP A 84 7.32 9.56 -11.33
C TRP A 84 6.77 10.00 -12.69
N ILE A 85 5.85 10.96 -12.70
CA ILE A 85 5.23 11.38 -13.94
C ILE A 85 6.13 12.40 -14.63
N ASP A 86 6.58 12.05 -15.83
CA ASP A 86 7.24 12.98 -16.71
C ASP A 86 6.24 14.06 -17.14
N ARG A 87 6.57 15.32 -16.81
CA ARG A 87 5.76 16.50 -17.12
C ARG A 87 6.22 17.19 -18.40
N GLN A 88 7.23 16.67 -19.07
CA GLN A 88 7.70 17.22 -20.33
C GLN A 88 6.62 17.06 -21.41
N ILE A 89 6.30 18.16 -22.09
CA ILE A 89 5.40 18.17 -23.24
C ILE A 89 6.22 17.69 -24.45
N SER A 90 5.75 16.65 -25.15
CA SER A 90 6.31 16.27 -26.45
C SER A 90 5.79 17.25 -27.50
N PHE A 91 6.70 17.90 -28.25
CA PHE A 91 6.36 18.73 -29.41
C PHE A 91 6.32 17.95 -30.73
N PHE A 92 6.52 16.63 -30.64
CA PHE A 92 6.50 15.69 -31.77
C PHE A 92 5.40 14.64 -31.54
#